data_AF-A0A1X7T238-F1
#
_entry.id   AF-A0A1X7T238-F1
#
_cell.length_a   1.000
_cell.length_b   1.000
_cell.length_c   1.000
_cell.angle_alpha   90.00
_cell.angle_beta   90.00
_cell.angle_gamma   90.00
#
_symmetry.space_group_name_H-M   'P 1'
#
loop_
_entity.id
_entity.type
_entity.pdbx_description
1 polymer ?
#
loop_
_entity_poly.entity_id
_entity_poly.type
_entity_poly.pdbx_seq_one_letter_code
_entity_poly.pdbx_strand_id
1 'polypeptide(L)'
;MEEILTHLHQYVPQIQYEKDVTVPVINATVKVTEGRTHSILLGGDQLSQARARSALKSKANSQAPQKKLEGLIPTIEDWHTKLTLFEVIWKYFVRPESSSDHGTAYQLRNLLGRSNVVTKPKKNLNACEDFLILLLRAYVTYAAMDVLQMENVDDTSNSLAEDLWLKSNEHRRKVLDSILTSIIDKFVDVKYNSEPLSSKDVVFSYAKQLISIGCLYMEFADGVKEGDGEGCCDVGATSWLLLETATGRTMHLKQCNCCISTSMLCPHSFQKR
;
A
#
# COMPACT_ATOMS: atom_id res chain seq x y z
N MET A 1 -5.52 -20.92 16.67
CA MET A 1 -4.69 -20.53 15.51
C MET A 1 -3.89 -21.70 14.96
N GLU A 2 -3.13 -22.42 15.80
CA GLU A 2 -2.37 -23.59 15.34
C GLU A 2 -3.23 -24.63 14.62
N GLU A 3 -4.37 -25.01 15.19
CA GLU A 3 -5.33 -25.94 14.57
C GLU A 3 -5.86 -25.43 13.22
N ILE A 4 -6.10 -24.11 13.11
CA ILE A 4 -6.54 -23.47 11.86
C ILE A 4 -5.46 -23.58 10.81
N LEU A 5 -4.20 -23.28 11.16
CA LEU A 5 -3.08 -23.40 10.23
C LEU A 5 -2.83 -24.86 9.82
N THR A 6 -2.96 -25.82 10.75
CA THR A 6 -2.85 -27.25 10.43
C THR A 6 -3.94 -27.68 9.45
N HIS A 7 -5.18 -27.21 9.65
CA HIS A 7 -6.26 -27.47 8.71
C HIS A 7 -6.00 -26.83 7.34
N LEU A 8 -5.53 -25.58 7.29
CA LEU A 8 -5.22 -24.90 6.03
C LEU A 8 -4.00 -25.51 5.31
N HIS A 9 -3.06 -26.10 6.06
CA HIS A 9 -1.87 -26.75 5.50
C HIS A 9 -2.22 -27.94 4.58
N GLN A 10 -3.40 -28.55 4.74
CA GLN A 10 -3.86 -29.62 3.84
C GLN A 10 -4.01 -29.16 2.39
N TYR A 11 -4.20 -27.85 2.17
CA TYR A 11 -4.32 -27.24 0.85
C TYR A 11 -2.97 -26.77 0.28
N VAL A 12 -1.88 -26.87 1.04
CA VAL A 12 -0.53 -26.53 0.58
C VAL A 12 -0.03 -27.64 -0.33
N PRO A 13 0.27 -27.37 -1.61
CA PRO A 13 0.78 -28.40 -2.52
C PRO A 13 2.14 -28.94 -2.05
N GLN A 14 2.28 -30.26 -2.05
CA GLN A 14 3.50 -30.93 -1.60
C GLN A 14 4.00 -31.86 -2.71
N ILE A 15 5.29 -31.74 -3.04
CA ILE A 15 5.99 -32.65 -3.96
C ILE A 15 7.00 -33.43 -3.15
N GLN A 16 6.88 -34.75 -3.15
CA GLN A 16 7.83 -35.65 -2.50
C GLN A 16 8.89 -36.10 -3.50
N TYR A 17 10.15 -36.09 -3.10
CA TYR A 17 11.26 -36.63 -3.87
C TYR A 17 12.07 -37.60 -3.01
N GLU A 18 12.50 -38.70 -3.61
CA GLU A 18 13.45 -39.62 -2.99
C GLU A 18 14.86 -39.12 -3.26
N LYS A 19 15.66 -38.98 -2.21
CA LYS A 19 17.07 -38.64 -2.29
C LYS A 19 17.88 -39.67 -1.53
N ASP A 20 18.90 -40.19 -2.19
CA ASP A 20 19.90 -41.05 -1.57
C ASP A 20 20.86 -40.18 -0.76
N VAL A 21 20.85 -40.32 0.56
CA VAL A 21 21.74 -39.61 1.48
C VAL A 21 22.73 -40.60 2.07
N THR A 22 24.02 -40.36 1.84
CA THR A 22 25.12 -41.15 2.41
C THR A 22 25.38 -40.68 3.84
N VAL A 23 25.13 -41.55 4.82
CA VAL A 23 25.40 -41.22 6.23
C VAL A 23 26.89 -41.47 6.52
N PRO A 24 27.69 -40.42 6.81
CA PRO A 24 29.15 -40.54 6.89
C PRO A 24 29.65 -41.45 8.04
N VAL A 25 28.79 -41.75 9.02
CA VAL A 25 29.14 -42.60 10.18
C VAL A 25 29.02 -44.10 9.87
N ILE A 26 28.17 -44.49 8.91
CA ILE A 26 27.81 -45.90 8.67
C ILE A 26 28.19 -46.36 7.26
N ASN A 27 28.64 -45.45 6.37
CA ASN A 27 28.92 -45.73 4.95
C ASN A 27 27.75 -46.45 4.25
N ALA A 28 26.52 -46.17 4.70
CA ALA A 28 25.29 -46.73 4.15
C ALA A 28 24.51 -45.62 3.45
N THR A 29 23.99 -45.94 2.27
CA THR A 29 23.10 -45.07 1.50
C THR A 29 21.68 -45.30 1.98
N VAL A 30 21.07 -44.28 2.57
CA VAL A 30 19.67 -44.33 3.02
C VAL A 30 18.81 -43.51 2.07
N LYS A 31 17.74 -44.11 1.56
CA LYS A 31 16.69 -43.41 0.82
C LYS A 31 15.90 -42.53 1.79
N VAL A 32 16.04 -41.22 1.65
CA VAL A 32 15.28 -40.24 2.42
C VAL A 32 14.23 -39.62 1.50
N THR A 33 12.97 -39.66 1.92
CA THR A 33 11.90 -38.92 1.26
C THR A 33 11.90 -37.49 1.78
N GLU A 34 12.33 -36.53 0.96
CA GLU A 34 12.23 -35.11 1.27
C GLU A 34 10.96 -34.55 0.61
N GLY A 35 10.18 -33.78 1.38
CA GLY A 35 8.97 -33.11 0.88
C GLY A 35 9.25 -31.64 0.63
N ARG A 36 9.11 -31.16 -0.60
CA ARG A 36 9.14 -29.73 -0.93
C ARG A 36 7.71 -29.20 -0.92
N THR A 37 7.42 -28.26 -0.03
CA THR A 37 6.14 -27.54 0.00
C THR A 37 6.20 -26.33 -0.92
N HIS A 38 5.10 -26.05 -1.63
CA HIS A 38 4.93 -24.78 -2.34
C HIS A 38 4.45 -23.71 -1.38
N SER A 39 4.89 -22.48 -1.60
CA SER A 39 4.44 -21.34 -0.81
C SER A 39 3.07 -20.85 -1.28
N ILE A 40 2.13 -20.73 -0.35
CA ILE A 40 0.83 -20.07 -0.54
C ILE A 40 0.74 -18.88 0.41
N LEU A 41 0.06 -17.83 -0.04
CA LEU A 41 -0.17 -16.64 0.77
C LEU A 41 -1.36 -16.90 1.71
N LEU A 42 -1.17 -16.56 2.98
CA LEU A 42 -2.22 -16.59 3.99
C LEU A 42 -2.59 -15.15 4.32
N GLY A 43 -3.64 -14.66 3.68
CA GLY A 43 -4.22 -13.34 3.88
C GLY A 43 -4.94 -13.18 5.22
N GLY A 44 -4.87 -11.99 5.80
CA GLY A 44 -5.68 -11.66 6.97
C GLY A 44 -5.37 -10.28 7.55
N ASP A 45 -6.19 -9.83 8.49
CA ASP A 45 -5.96 -8.60 9.24
C ASP A 45 -4.70 -8.69 10.12
N GLN A 46 -4.22 -7.55 10.63
CA GLN A 46 -2.96 -7.48 11.39
C GLN A 46 -2.93 -8.45 12.59
N LEU A 47 -4.08 -8.63 13.27
CA LEU A 47 -4.19 -9.51 14.42
C LEU A 47 -4.10 -10.99 14.02
N SER A 48 -4.76 -11.36 12.93
CA SER A 48 -4.69 -12.71 12.36
C SER A 48 -3.27 -13.04 11.91
N GLN A 49 -2.59 -12.07 11.31
CA GLN A 49 -1.18 -12.18 10.91
C GLN A 49 -0.23 -12.37 12.08
N ALA A 50 -0.36 -11.54 13.13
CA ALA A 50 0.46 -11.68 14.34
C ALA A 50 0.28 -13.05 15.01
N ARG A 51 -0.97 -13.53 15.07
CA ARG A 51 -1.31 -14.87 15.59
C ARG A 51 -0.75 -15.99 14.70
N ALA A 52 -0.83 -15.84 13.37
CA ALA A 52 -0.28 -16.82 12.43
C ALA A 52 1.25 -16.93 12.54
N ARG A 53 1.97 -15.80 12.59
CA ARG A 53 3.43 -15.75 12.79
C ARG A 53 3.84 -16.41 14.11
N SER A 54 3.09 -16.15 15.18
CA SER A 54 3.34 -16.75 16.50
C SER A 54 3.20 -18.28 16.47
N ALA A 55 2.16 -18.79 15.78
CA ALA A 55 1.93 -20.21 15.59
C ALA A 55 2.95 -20.88 14.66
N LEU A 56 3.43 -20.20 13.61
CA LEU A 56 4.52 -20.71 12.78
C LEU A 56 5.84 -20.80 13.59
N LYS A 57 6.14 -19.77 14.38
CA LYS A 57 7.33 -19.74 15.24
C LYS A 57 7.31 -20.85 16.30
N SER A 58 6.15 -21.19 16.87
CA SER A 58 6.05 -22.30 17.83
C SER A 58 6.35 -23.67 17.19
N LYS A 59 6.08 -23.84 15.89
CA LYS A 59 6.29 -25.09 15.14
C LYS A 59 7.61 -25.17 14.38
N ALA A 60 8.38 -24.09 14.32
CA ALA A 60 9.62 -23.98 13.54
C ALA A 60 10.65 -25.11 13.84
N ASN A 61 10.69 -25.58 15.10
CA ASN A 61 11.61 -26.63 15.56
C ASN A 61 11.15 -28.07 15.25
N SER A 62 10.02 -28.26 14.56
CA SER A 62 9.53 -29.61 14.21
C SER A 62 10.41 -30.28 13.16
N GLN A 63 10.43 -31.60 13.08
CA GLN A 63 11.32 -32.33 12.16
C GLN A 63 10.79 -32.42 10.72
N ALA A 64 9.47 -32.48 10.51
CA ALA A 64 8.86 -32.62 9.19
C ALA A 64 8.33 -31.27 8.66
N PRO A 65 8.46 -30.97 7.35
CA PRO A 65 7.90 -29.75 6.73
C PRO A 65 6.42 -29.53 7.02
N GLN A 66 5.64 -30.62 7.04
CA GLN A 66 4.22 -30.62 7.42
C GLN A 66 3.99 -30.15 8.87
N LYS A 67 4.80 -30.65 9.80
CA LYS A 67 4.69 -30.28 11.22
C LYS A 67 5.22 -28.86 11.48
N LYS A 68 6.15 -28.38 10.64
CA LYS A 68 6.64 -26.99 10.64
C LYS A 68 5.62 -26.00 10.04
N LEU A 69 4.56 -26.49 9.40
CA LEU A 69 3.61 -25.68 8.62
C LEU A 69 4.31 -24.89 7.51
N GLU A 70 5.34 -25.49 6.92
CA GLU A 70 6.16 -24.87 5.88
C GLU A 70 5.33 -24.69 4.60
N GLY A 71 5.49 -23.53 3.95
CA GLY A 71 4.72 -23.15 2.76
C GLY A 71 3.55 -22.21 3.03
N LEU A 72 3.22 -21.87 4.28
CA LEU A 72 2.30 -20.76 4.58
C LEU A 72 3.09 -19.47 4.76
N ILE A 73 2.83 -18.47 3.92
CA ILE A 73 3.41 -17.12 4.04
C ILE A 73 2.31 -16.17 4.52
N PRO A 74 2.34 -15.74 5.80
CA PRO A 74 1.35 -14.78 6.31
C PRO A 74 1.54 -13.41 5.64
N THR A 75 0.51 -12.92 4.93
CA THR A 75 0.45 -11.62 4.26
C THR A 75 -0.64 -10.72 4.85
N ILE A 76 -0.30 -9.46 5.13
CA ILE A 76 -1.24 -8.49 5.69
C ILE A 76 -2.21 -8.04 4.60
N GLU A 77 -3.50 -8.27 4.83
CA GLU A 77 -4.59 -7.83 3.97
C GLU A 77 -5.46 -6.85 4.77
N ASP A 78 -5.03 -5.60 4.85
CA ASP A 78 -5.67 -4.62 5.72
C ASP A 78 -6.85 -3.89 5.05
N TRP A 79 -7.83 -4.69 4.61
CA TRP A 79 -9.03 -4.17 3.96
C TRP A 79 -9.82 -3.20 4.85
N HIS A 80 -9.84 -3.45 6.17
CA HIS A 80 -10.53 -2.58 7.12
C HIS A 80 -9.84 -1.23 7.29
N THR A 81 -8.51 -1.19 7.42
CA THR A 81 -7.76 0.08 7.45
C THR A 81 -7.89 0.81 6.12
N LYS A 82 -7.80 0.09 4.99
CA LYS A 82 -8.04 0.67 3.65
C LYS A 82 -9.39 1.36 3.57
N LEU A 83 -10.46 0.65 3.95
CA LEU A 83 -11.81 1.18 3.92
C LEU A 83 -11.96 2.40 4.84
N THR A 84 -11.36 2.35 6.02
CA THR A 84 -11.44 3.41 7.03
C THR A 84 -10.73 4.68 6.57
N LEU A 85 -9.51 4.57 6.03
CA LEU A 85 -8.79 5.67 5.38
C LEU A 85 -9.63 6.24 4.24
N PHE A 86 -10.15 5.37 3.38
CA PHE A 86 -10.92 5.77 2.22
C PHE A 86 -12.22 6.50 2.60
N GLU A 87 -12.91 6.10 3.67
CA GLU A 87 -14.09 6.82 4.20
C GLU A 87 -13.77 8.25 4.63
N VAL A 88 -12.58 8.50 5.20
CA VAL A 88 -12.12 9.85 5.57
C VAL A 88 -11.85 10.69 4.32
N ILE A 89 -11.09 10.14 3.36
CA ILE A 89 -10.82 10.80 2.07
C ILE A 89 -12.14 11.17 1.38
N TRP A 90 -13.09 10.23 1.35
CA TRP A 90 -14.37 10.42 0.68
C TRP A 90 -15.23 11.49 1.33
N LYS A 91 -15.29 11.51 2.67
CA LYS A 91 -16.02 12.54 3.42
C LYS A 91 -15.42 13.94 3.22
N TYR A 92 -14.11 14.01 3.00
CA TYR A 92 -13.41 15.27 2.73
C TYR A 92 -13.71 15.79 1.32
N PHE A 93 -13.49 14.96 0.29
CA PHE A 93 -13.51 15.40 -1.11
C PHE A 93 -14.84 15.24 -1.84
N VAL A 94 -15.67 14.25 -1.49
CA VAL A 94 -16.84 13.82 -2.26
C VAL A 94 -18.12 14.18 -1.51
N ARG A 95 -18.48 15.47 -1.57
CA ARG A 95 -19.69 16.01 -0.94
C ARG A 95 -20.78 16.28 -1.98
N PRO A 96 -22.01 15.77 -1.81
CA PRO A 96 -23.10 16.03 -2.75
C PRO A 96 -23.40 17.49 -2.98
N GLU A 97 -23.16 18.32 -1.97
CA GLU A 97 -23.37 19.75 -1.99
C GLU A 97 -22.43 20.45 -2.98
N SER A 98 -21.25 19.87 -3.26
CA SER A 98 -20.26 20.45 -4.18
C SER A 98 -20.55 20.13 -5.66
N SER A 99 -21.76 19.67 -5.99
CA SER A 99 -22.13 19.29 -7.36
C SER A 99 -22.10 20.45 -8.36
N SER A 100 -22.37 21.67 -7.90
CA SER A 100 -22.29 22.90 -8.68
C SER A 100 -20.89 23.48 -8.76
N ASP A 101 -19.97 23.01 -7.90
CA ASP A 101 -18.65 23.61 -7.75
C ASP A 101 -17.68 22.96 -8.74
N HIS A 102 -17.30 23.73 -9.76
CA HIS A 102 -16.40 23.28 -10.82
C HIS A 102 -15.04 22.85 -10.26
N GLY A 103 -14.55 21.71 -10.72
CA GLY A 103 -13.25 21.17 -10.32
C GLY A 103 -13.28 20.33 -9.04
N THR A 104 -14.44 20.20 -8.37
CA THR A 104 -14.57 19.29 -7.23
C THR A 104 -14.74 17.84 -7.68
N ALA A 105 -14.30 16.89 -6.85
CA ALA A 105 -14.42 15.47 -7.15
C ALA A 105 -15.87 15.04 -7.40
N TYR A 106 -16.86 15.62 -6.71
CA TYR A 106 -18.27 15.30 -6.94
C TYR A 106 -18.79 15.83 -8.29
N GLN A 107 -18.40 17.04 -8.68
CA GLN A 107 -18.72 17.60 -9.99
C GLN A 107 -18.08 16.79 -11.12
N LEU A 108 -16.81 16.42 -10.98
CA LEU A 108 -16.09 15.56 -11.93
C LEU A 108 -16.70 14.17 -12.06
N ARG A 109 -17.18 13.59 -10.95
CA ARG A 109 -17.91 12.31 -10.97
C ARG A 109 -19.15 12.38 -11.86
N ASN A 110 -19.92 13.46 -11.75
CA ASN A 110 -21.12 13.66 -12.54
C ASN A 110 -20.78 13.92 -14.02
N LEU A 111 -19.74 14.72 -14.28
CA LEU A 111 -19.25 15.01 -15.64
C LEU A 111 -18.80 13.75 -16.37
N LEU A 112 -18.10 12.84 -15.68
CA LEU A 112 -17.65 11.56 -16.23
C LEU A 112 -18.75 10.49 -16.28
N GLY A 113 -19.98 10.79 -15.86
CA GLY A 113 -21.10 9.86 -15.89
C GLY A 113 -20.94 8.65 -14.97
N ARG A 114 -20.12 8.73 -13.91
CA ARG A 114 -19.84 7.60 -13.01
C ARG A 114 -20.90 7.47 -11.92
N SER A 115 -22.06 6.91 -12.27
CA SER A 115 -23.18 6.65 -11.35
C SER A 115 -22.92 5.51 -10.36
N ASN A 116 -21.97 4.62 -10.67
CA ASN A 116 -21.51 3.54 -9.79
C ASN A 116 -20.73 4.03 -8.56
N VAL A 117 -20.24 5.27 -8.61
CA VAL A 117 -19.44 5.92 -7.56
C VAL A 117 -20.38 6.50 -6.50
N VAL A 118 -20.57 5.74 -5.43
CA VAL A 118 -21.50 6.05 -4.34
C VAL A 118 -20.92 7.02 -3.32
N THR A 119 -21.77 7.77 -2.61
CA THR A 119 -21.34 8.68 -1.54
C THR A 119 -20.81 7.95 -0.30
N LYS A 120 -21.16 6.67 -0.12
CA LYS A 120 -20.65 5.82 0.98
C LYS A 120 -19.76 4.73 0.40
N PRO A 121 -18.41 4.84 0.49
CA PRO A 121 -17.51 3.96 -0.24
C PRO A 121 -17.62 2.50 0.20
N LYS A 122 -18.03 2.22 1.44
CA LYS A 122 -18.29 0.85 1.94
C LYS A 122 -19.24 0.02 1.06
N LYS A 123 -20.17 0.64 0.35
CA LYS A 123 -21.11 -0.09 -0.51
C LYS A 123 -20.47 -0.58 -1.81
N ASN A 124 -19.50 0.17 -2.34
CA ASN A 124 -18.81 -0.16 -3.58
C ASN A 124 -17.41 0.48 -3.59
N LEU A 125 -16.50 -0.12 -2.83
CA LEU A 125 -15.16 0.43 -2.63
C LEU A 125 -14.39 0.46 -3.94
N ASN A 126 -14.48 -0.62 -4.73
CA ASN A 126 -13.73 -0.76 -5.98
C ASN A 126 -14.06 0.37 -6.97
N ALA A 127 -15.35 0.67 -7.20
CA ALA A 127 -15.73 1.76 -8.10
C ALA A 127 -15.26 3.13 -7.60
N CYS A 128 -15.31 3.35 -6.29
CA CYS A 128 -14.86 4.59 -5.70
C CYS A 128 -13.32 4.73 -5.77
N GLU A 129 -12.59 3.64 -5.54
CA GLU A 129 -11.13 3.57 -5.67
C GLU A 129 -10.69 3.81 -7.11
N ASP A 130 -11.31 3.15 -8.09
CA ASP A 130 -11.05 3.37 -9.52
C ASP A 130 -11.31 4.83 -9.93
N PHE A 131 -12.25 5.51 -9.28
CA PHE A 131 -12.49 6.93 -9.48
C PHE A 131 -11.41 7.81 -8.87
N LEU A 132 -10.99 7.54 -7.63
CA LEU A 132 -9.90 8.29 -6.99
C LEU A 132 -8.59 8.14 -7.78
N ILE A 133 -8.25 6.91 -8.19
CA ILE A 133 -7.05 6.64 -8.99
C ILE A 133 -7.12 7.37 -10.34
N LEU A 134 -8.28 7.40 -10.99
CA LEU A 134 -8.45 8.16 -12.24
C LEU A 134 -8.19 9.65 -12.01
N LEU A 135 -8.79 10.24 -10.98
CA LEU A 135 -8.58 11.64 -10.65
C LEU A 135 -7.09 11.92 -10.38
N LEU A 136 -6.47 11.12 -9.52
CA LEU A 136 -5.06 11.29 -9.16
C LEU A 136 -4.16 11.20 -10.40
N ARG A 137 -4.37 10.22 -11.27
CA ARG A 137 -3.61 10.10 -12.53
C ARG A 137 -3.78 11.33 -13.41
N ALA A 138 -5.00 11.85 -13.55
CA ALA A 138 -5.26 13.05 -14.34
C ALA A 138 -4.53 14.27 -13.75
N TYR A 139 -4.62 14.48 -12.43
CA TYR A 139 -3.94 15.60 -11.76
C TYR A 139 -2.41 15.49 -11.80
N VAL A 140 -1.84 14.29 -11.59
CA VAL A 140 -0.39 14.06 -11.69
C VAL A 140 0.10 14.25 -13.13
N THR A 141 -0.67 13.80 -14.12
CA THR A 141 -0.34 14.03 -15.54
C THR A 141 -0.34 15.53 -15.84
N TYR A 142 -1.34 16.27 -15.38
CA TYR A 142 -1.39 17.72 -15.53
C TYR A 142 -0.20 18.41 -14.83
N ALA A 143 0.13 18.00 -13.60
CA ALA A 143 1.28 18.54 -12.87
C ALA A 143 2.60 18.31 -13.61
N ALA A 144 2.77 17.14 -14.22
CA ALA A 144 3.93 16.84 -15.05
C ALA A 144 3.96 17.70 -16.32
N MET A 145 2.83 17.84 -17.01
CA MET A 145 2.72 18.70 -18.20
C MET A 145 3.06 20.16 -17.89
N ASP A 146 2.56 20.69 -16.79
CA ASP A 146 2.83 22.07 -16.37
C ASP A 146 4.32 22.32 -16.06
N VAL A 147 4.99 21.37 -15.37
CA VAL A 147 6.44 21.47 -15.11
C VAL A 147 7.27 21.32 -16.39
N LEU A 148 6.84 20.42 -17.29
CA LEU A 148 7.49 20.17 -18.57
C LEU A 148 7.13 21.19 -19.66
N GLN A 149 6.26 22.15 -19.36
CA GLN A 149 5.76 23.18 -20.29
C GLN A 149 5.12 22.59 -21.55
N MET A 150 4.32 21.55 -21.37
CA MET A 150 3.57 20.86 -22.43
C MET A 150 2.12 21.36 -22.46
N GLU A 151 1.63 21.75 -23.64
CA GLU A 151 0.22 22.15 -23.77
C GLU A 151 -0.72 20.95 -23.85
N ASN A 152 -0.26 19.86 -24.46
CA ASN A 152 -1.04 18.64 -24.68
C ASN A 152 -0.25 17.40 -24.24
N VAL A 153 -0.97 16.30 -24.00
CA VAL A 153 -0.36 15.02 -23.59
C VAL A 153 0.57 14.46 -24.67
N ASP A 154 0.24 14.71 -25.94
CA ASP A 154 1.02 14.27 -27.11
C ASP A 154 2.16 15.24 -27.49
N ASP A 155 2.34 16.32 -26.73
CA ASP A 155 3.37 17.33 -26.99
C ASP A 155 4.76 16.84 -26.55
N THR A 156 5.82 17.47 -27.04
CA THR A 156 7.19 17.19 -26.61
C THR A 156 7.70 18.33 -25.75
N SER A 157 8.23 18.01 -24.57
CA SER A 157 8.74 19.04 -23.66
C SER A 157 9.92 19.80 -24.26
N ASN A 158 9.77 21.12 -24.38
CA ASN A 158 10.87 22.03 -24.74
C ASN A 158 11.93 22.15 -23.63
N SER A 159 11.59 21.73 -22.40
CA SER A 159 12.50 21.79 -21.25
C SER A 159 13.52 20.66 -21.21
N LEU A 160 13.33 19.60 -22.00
CA LEU A 160 14.21 18.44 -22.03
C LEU A 160 15.17 18.54 -23.23
N ALA A 161 16.46 18.31 -22.98
CA ALA A 161 17.44 18.26 -24.06
C ALA A 161 17.17 17.04 -24.95
N GLU A 162 17.11 17.23 -26.28
CA GLU A 162 16.87 16.16 -27.25
C GLU A 162 17.88 15.00 -27.13
N ASP A 163 19.11 15.30 -26.69
CA ASP A 163 20.21 14.36 -26.52
C ASP A 163 20.19 13.60 -25.19
N LEU A 164 19.19 13.83 -24.33
CA LEU A 164 19.14 13.25 -22.97
C LEU A 164 19.20 11.71 -22.98
N TRP A 165 18.63 11.08 -24.00
CA TRP A 165 18.63 9.62 -24.18
C TRP A 165 20.02 9.03 -24.43
N LEU A 166 20.94 9.82 -25.01
CA LEU A 166 22.33 9.43 -25.27
C LEU A 166 23.22 9.55 -24.04
N LYS A 167 22.73 10.22 -22.97
CA LYS A 167 23.48 10.44 -21.74
C LYS A 167 23.46 9.21 -20.83
N SER A 168 24.41 9.17 -19.91
CA SER A 168 24.55 8.09 -18.92
C SER A 168 23.27 7.92 -18.09
N ASN A 169 23.02 6.70 -17.62
CA ASN A 169 21.88 6.38 -16.74
C ASN A 169 21.83 7.31 -15.51
N GLU A 170 23.00 7.66 -14.94
CA GLU A 170 23.08 8.53 -13.77
C GLU A 170 22.65 9.97 -14.07
N HIS A 171 23.03 10.51 -15.23
CA HIS A 171 22.62 11.85 -15.63
C HIS A 171 21.11 11.91 -15.88
N ARG A 172 20.54 10.89 -16.56
CA ARG A 172 19.09 10.77 -16.75
C ARG A 172 18.33 10.71 -15.43
N ARG A 173 18.85 9.95 -14.47
CA ARG A 173 18.28 9.90 -13.11
C ARG A 173 18.26 11.27 -12.44
N LYS A 174 19.37 12.04 -12.52
CA LYS A 174 19.45 13.39 -11.92
C LYS A 174 18.45 14.36 -12.56
N VAL A 175 18.25 14.29 -13.87
CA VAL A 175 17.26 15.13 -14.57
C VAL A 175 15.84 14.76 -14.13
N LEU A 176 15.51 13.47 -14.07
CA LEU A 176 14.21 13.02 -13.58
C LEU A 176 13.96 13.44 -12.12
N ASP A 177 14.97 13.32 -11.27
CA ASP A 177 14.89 13.70 -9.84
C ASP A 177 14.63 15.21 -9.66
N SER A 178 15.26 16.04 -10.49
CA SER A 178 15.02 17.48 -10.52
C SER A 178 13.59 17.83 -10.95
N ILE A 179 13.04 17.10 -11.93
CA ILE A 179 11.65 17.30 -12.38
C ILE A 179 10.67 16.87 -11.28
N LEU A 180 10.91 15.70 -10.68
CA LEU A 180 10.07 15.19 -9.59
C LEU A 180 10.06 16.14 -8.39
N THR A 181 11.23 16.68 -8.02
CA THR A 181 11.33 17.67 -6.94
C THR A 181 10.53 18.92 -7.27
N SER A 182 10.60 19.41 -8.52
CA SER A 182 9.81 20.55 -8.98
C SER A 182 8.30 20.30 -8.92
N ILE A 183 7.86 19.08 -9.26
CA ILE A 183 6.45 18.67 -9.14
C ILE A 183 6.03 18.63 -7.67
N ILE A 184 6.83 18.01 -6.80
CA ILE A 184 6.54 17.90 -5.36
C ILE A 184 6.44 19.29 -4.73
N ASP A 185 7.43 20.15 -4.95
CA ASP A 185 7.46 21.50 -4.38
C ASP A 185 6.26 22.36 -4.82
N LYS A 186 5.79 22.19 -6.06
CA LYS A 186 4.69 22.98 -6.61
C LYS A 186 3.32 22.40 -6.27
N PHE A 187 3.13 21.09 -6.34
CA PHE A 187 1.80 20.46 -6.33
C PHE A 187 1.49 19.63 -5.09
N VAL A 188 2.50 19.25 -4.30
CA VAL A 188 2.31 18.44 -3.09
C VAL A 188 2.49 19.34 -1.87
N ASP A 189 1.47 19.38 -1.03
CA ASP A 189 1.54 20.04 0.28
C ASP A 189 1.15 19.04 1.37
N VAL A 190 2.14 18.59 2.13
CA VAL A 190 1.98 17.64 3.26
C VAL A 190 2.06 18.39 4.59
N LYS A 191 1.69 19.68 4.63
CA LYS A 191 1.70 20.44 5.88
C LYS A 191 0.50 20.09 6.76
N TYR A 192 0.78 19.40 7.86
CA TYR A 192 -0.17 19.17 8.95
C TYR A 192 -0.33 20.42 9.82
N ASN A 193 -1.57 20.75 10.22
CA ASN A 193 -1.88 21.83 11.17
C ASN A 193 -1.33 23.22 10.81
N SER A 194 -1.16 23.52 9.52
CA SER A 194 -0.90 24.88 9.10
C SER A 194 -2.21 25.67 9.08
N GLU A 195 -2.14 26.96 9.45
CA GLU A 195 -3.29 27.85 9.28
C GLU A 195 -3.77 27.80 7.83
N PRO A 196 -5.09 27.81 7.57
CA PRO A 196 -5.61 27.71 6.22
C PRO A 196 -4.94 28.77 5.37
N LEU A 197 -4.16 28.32 4.38
CA LEU A 197 -3.52 29.20 3.43
C LEU A 197 -4.62 30.09 2.85
N SER A 198 -4.48 31.41 3.07
CA SER A 198 -5.23 32.45 2.37
C SER A 198 -4.77 32.48 0.90
N SER A 199 -4.87 31.33 0.22
CA SER A 199 -4.56 31.21 -1.19
C SER A 199 -5.71 31.83 -1.96
N LYS A 200 -5.40 32.82 -2.80
CA LYS A 200 -6.37 33.44 -3.72
C LYS A 200 -7.06 32.41 -4.62
N ASP A 201 -6.42 31.27 -4.88
CA ASP A 201 -6.94 30.19 -5.70
C ASP A 201 -7.33 28.96 -4.85
N VAL A 202 -8.61 28.90 -4.51
CA VAL A 202 -9.20 27.81 -3.73
C VAL A 202 -9.22 26.50 -4.51
N VAL A 203 -9.36 26.55 -5.84
CA VAL A 203 -9.42 25.36 -6.71
C VAL A 203 -8.06 24.70 -6.81
N PHE A 204 -7.00 25.50 -6.99
CA PHE A 204 -5.64 24.98 -7.00
C PHE A 204 -5.26 24.37 -5.65
N SER A 205 -5.64 25.02 -4.53
CA SER A 205 -5.41 24.48 -3.18
C SER A 205 -6.12 23.14 -2.96
N TYR A 206 -7.37 23.02 -3.42
CA TYR A 206 -8.11 21.76 -3.39
C TYR A 206 -7.42 20.65 -4.21
N ALA A 207 -6.95 20.98 -5.41
CA ALA A 207 -6.22 20.03 -6.26
C ALA A 207 -4.92 19.55 -5.60
N LYS A 208 -4.15 20.45 -4.97
CA LYS A 208 -2.95 20.07 -4.21
C LYS A 208 -3.27 19.09 -3.08
N GLN A 209 -4.29 19.38 -2.30
CA GLN A 209 -4.70 18.49 -1.20
C GLN A 209 -5.13 17.11 -1.71
N LEU A 210 -5.84 17.07 -2.84
CA LEU A 210 -6.24 15.81 -3.47
C LEU A 210 -5.04 15.01 -3.96
N ILE A 211 -4.04 15.66 -4.57
CA ILE A 211 -2.79 15.01 -4.97
C ILE A 211 -2.06 14.49 -3.73
N SER A 212 -1.85 15.32 -2.70
CA SER A 212 -1.14 14.93 -1.47
C SER A 212 -1.78 13.69 -0.81
N ILE A 213 -3.10 13.72 -0.59
CA ILE A 213 -3.82 12.62 0.05
C ILE A 213 -3.89 11.40 -0.87
N GLY A 214 -4.03 11.61 -2.19
CA GLY A 214 -4.00 10.54 -3.18
C GLY A 214 -2.66 9.83 -3.23
N CYS A 215 -1.54 10.55 -3.16
CA CYS A 215 -0.20 9.96 -3.08
C CYS A 215 -0.05 9.12 -1.80
N LEU A 216 -0.47 9.65 -0.64
CA LEU A 216 -0.46 8.89 0.62
C LEU A 216 -1.27 7.59 0.51
N TYR A 217 -2.42 7.64 -0.16
CA TYR A 217 -3.24 6.46 -0.41
C TYR A 217 -2.56 5.44 -1.33
N MET A 218 -1.85 5.90 -2.37
CA MET A 218 -1.11 5.01 -3.28
C MET A 218 0.03 4.31 -2.56
N GLU A 219 0.80 5.02 -1.72
CA GLU A 219 1.84 4.43 -0.89
C GLU A 219 1.27 3.38 0.09
N PHE A 220 0.12 3.69 0.71
CA PHE A 220 -0.58 2.71 1.56
C PHE A 220 -0.97 1.46 0.77
N ALA A 221 -1.59 1.64 -0.40
CA ALA A 221 -2.06 0.53 -1.23
C ALA A 221 -0.92 -0.34 -1.75
N ASP A 222 0.21 0.29 -2.10
CA ASP A 222 1.41 -0.40 -2.55
C ASP A 222 2.08 -1.16 -1.42
N GLY A 223 2.21 -0.55 -0.23
CA GLY A 223 2.72 -1.23 0.96
C GLY A 223 1.92 -2.48 1.33
N VAL A 224 0.58 -2.43 1.21
CA VAL A 224 -0.29 -3.61 1.46
C VAL A 224 -0.05 -4.68 0.39
N LYS A 225 0.13 -4.27 -0.87
CA LYS A 225 0.33 -5.19 -2.00
C LYS A 225 1.68 -5.88 -1.97
N GLU A 226 2.75 -5.16 -1.63
CA GLU A 226 4.11 -5.70 -1.53
C GLU A 226 4.30 -6.53 -0.24
N GLY A 227 3.38 -6.42 0.72
CA GLY A 227 3.47 -7.09 2.00
C GLY A 227 4.58 -6.51 2.88
N ASP A 228 5.04 -5.29 2.59
CA ASP A 228 6.03 -4.57 3.39
C ASP A 228 5.35 -4.02 4.64
N GLY A 229 5.46 -4.81 5.71
CA GLY A 229 4.85 -4.48 6.99
C GLY A 229 5.39 -3.20 7.62
N GLU A 230 6.63 -2.77 7.29
CA GLU A 230 7.21 -1.53 7.82
C GLU A 230 6.55 -0.30 7.17
N GLY A 231 6.46 -0.25 5.83
CA GLY A 231 5.81 0.86 5.12
C GLY A 231 4.32 1.02 5.44
N CYS A 232 3.59 -0.09 5.62
CA CYS A 232 2.18 -0.06 6.02
C CYS A 232 1.95 0.56 7.41
N CYS A 233 2.89 0.36 8.35
CA CYS A 233 2.73 0.83 9.72
C CYS A 233 2.87 2.35 9.83
N ASP A 234 3.81 2.95 9.09
CA ASP A 234 4.03 4.40 9.07
C ASP A 234 2.86 5.14 8.42
N VAL A 235 2.32 4.59 7.32
CA VAL A 235 1.13 5.16 6.67
C VAL A 235 -0.13 4.92 7.51
N GLY A 236 -0.23 3.78 8.21
CA GLY A 236 -1.30 3.49 9.16
C GLY A 236 -1.35 4.48 10.34
N ALA A 237 -0.19 4.87 10.88
CA ALA A 237 -0.09 5.92 11.89
C ALA A 237 -0.52 7.30 11.37
N THR A 238 -0.19 7.60 10.11
CA THR A 238 -0.57 8.85 9.43
C THR A 238 -2.08 8.91 9.13
N SER A 239 -2.66 7.80 8.66
CA SER A 239 -4.10 7.63 8.48
C SER A 239 -4.87 7.72 9.80
N TRP A 240 -4.27 7.29 10.92
CA TRP A 240 -4.85 7.35 12.25
C TRP A 240 -4.98 8.79 12.77
N LEU A 241 -3.94 9.62 12.58
CA LEU A 241 -3.96 11.07 12.88
C LEU A 241 -5.04 11.82 12.08
N LEU A 242 -5.23 11.45 10.81
CA LEU A 242 -6.31 11.98 9.96
C LEU A 242 -7.71 11.56 10.45
N LEU A 243 -7.84 10.37 11.04
CA LEU A 243 -9.11 9.91 11.61
C LEU A 243 -9.48 10.62 12.91
N GLU A 244 -8.50 10.84 13.79
CA GLU A 244 -8.70 11.47 15.09
C GLU A 244 -9.20 12.91 14.92
N THR A 245 -8.63 13.65 13.96
CA THR A 245 -9.05 15.01 13.59
C THR A 245 -10.40 15.04 12.85
N ALA A 246 -10.70 14.06 11.98
CA ALA A 246 -11.93 14.08 11.16
C ALA A 246 -13.18 13.50 11.85
N THR A 247 -13.01 12.70 12.92
CA THR A 247 -14.12 11.93 13.51
C THR A 247 -14.28 12.07 15.03
N GLY A 248 -13.27 12.54 15.77
CA GLY A 248 -13.36 12.73 17.24
C GLY A 248 -13.74 11.48 18.04
N ARG A 249 -13.59 10.27 17.48
CA ARG A 249 -14.01 9.01 18.11
C ARG A 249 -12.81 8.20 18.61
N THR A 250 -12.86 7.82 19.89
CA THR A 250 -11.80 7.13 20.65
C THR A 250 -11.97 5.60 20.74
N MET A 251 -12.96 4.99 20.07
CA MET A 251 -13.38 3.62 20.42
C MET A 251 -12.47 2.50 19.87
N HIS A 252 -11.59 2.76 18.90
CA HIS A 252 -10.66 1.77 18.33
C HIS A 252 -9.29 1.70 19.05
N LEU A 253 -9.10 2.47 20.12
CA LEU A 253 -7.84 2.61 20.87
C LEU A 253 -7.27 1.30 21.46
N LYS A 254 -8.12 0.31 21.78
CA LYS A 254 -7.64 -0.92 22.46
C LYS A 254 -6.94 -1.92 21.53
N GLN A 255 -7.28 -1.94 20.24
CA GLN A 255 -6.67 -2.86 19.28
C GLN A 255 -5.32 -2.32 18.76
N CYS A 256 -5.19 -0.99 18.63
CA CYS A 256 -3.97 -0.34 18.12
C CYS A 256 -2.88 -0.06 19.17
N ASN A 257 -3.20 0.13 20.47
CA ASN A 257 -2.15 0.23 21.51
C ASN A 257 -1.33 -1.07 21.67
N CYS A 258 -1.88 -2.19 21.21
CA CYS A 258 -1.15 -3.46 21.09
C CYS A 258 -0.17 -3.43 19.91
N CYS A 259 -0.42 -2.64 18.86
CA CYS A 259 0.41 -2.56 17.65
C CYS A 259 1.70 -1.75 17.86
N ILE A 260 1.65 -0.59 18.53
CA ILE A 260 2.83 0.24 18.80
C ILE A 260 3.81 -0.45 19.76
N SER A 261 3.29 -1.19 20.74
CA SER A 261 4.11 -1.96 21.67
C SER A 261 4.78 -3.17 21.02
N THR A 262 4.23 -3.70 19.94
CA THR A 262 4.80 -4.87 19.23
C THR A 262 5.87 -4.45 18.20
N SER A 263 5.76 -3.28 17.57
CA SER A 263 6.79 -2.76 16.64
C SER A 263 8.06 -2.31 17.37
N MET A 264 7.97 -1.79 18.60
CA MET A 264 9.15 -1.49 19.43
C MET A 264 9.90 -2.74 19.95
N LEU A 265 9.33 -3.95 19.76
CA LEU A 265 9.91 -5.21 20.24
C LEU A 265 10.48 -6.10 19.13
N CYS A 266 10.55 -5.63 17.89
CA CYS A 266 11.20 -6.36 16.79
C CYS A 266 12.65 -5.86 16.61
N PRO A 267 13.66 -6.55 17.16
CA PRO A 267 15.05 -6.21 16.85
C PRO A 267 15.35 -6.55 15.39
N HIS A 268 16.13 -5.66 14.79
CA HIS A 268 16.65 -5.63 13.43
C HIS A 268 16.87 -6.98 12.73
N SER A 269 16.63 -6.92 11.42
CA SER A 269 17.38 -7.58 10.34
C SER A 269 17.06 -9.04 10.03
N PHE A 270 16.01 -9.20 9.22
CA PHE A 270 16.08 -10.03 8.01
C PHE A 270 17.33 -9.62 7.20
N GLN A 271 18.41 -10.39 7.30
CA GLN A 271 19.55 -10.26 6.42
C GLN A 271 19.27 -11.12 5.18
N LYS A 272 19.14 -10.46 4.01
CA LYS A 272 19.02 -11.11 2.70
C LYS A 272 20.10 -12.19 2.53
N ARG A 273 19.69 -13.43 2.30
CA ARG A 273 20.42 -14.46 1.55
C ARG A 273 19.43 -15.22 0.69
#